data_AF-A0AAJ1RYE7-F1
#
_entry.id   AF-A0AAJ1RYE7-F1
#
_cell.length_a   1.000
_cell.length_b   1.000
_cell.length_c   1.000
_cell.angle_alpha   90.00
_cell.angle_beta   90.00
_cell.angle_gamma   90.00
#
_symmetry.space_group_name_H-M   'P 1'
#
loop_
_entity.id
_entity.type
_entity.pdbx_description
1 polymer ?
#
loop_
_entity_poly.entity_id
_entity_poly.type
_entity_poly.pdbx_seq_one_letter_code
_entity_poly.pdbx_strand_id
1 'polypeptide(L)'
;LIVILMLVPLGVICLAFMIRRRPYGISLGIACLGLTGSAFLLIGGWGVIGYFTDSSESILFPVLLTLLGVSTLRKIPTMKNPSYMAWYGSQYEEGVAAAVADHEVLATCPTCHSILAIIPDALSSSDRCPNCRMALVLSEDE
;
A
#
# COMPACT_ATOMS: atom_id res chain seq x y z
N LEU A 1 30.29 -2.14 -1.45
CA LEU A 1 30.09 -3.58 -1.71
C LEU A 1 29.38 -4.28 -0.55
N ILE A 2 29.88 -4.18 0.69
CA ILE A 2 29.25 -4.77 1.89
C ILE A 2 27.81 -4.26 2.13
N VAL A 3 27.58 -2.95 1.95
CA VAL A 3 26.25 -2.33 2.11
C VAL A 3 25.24 -2.90 1.10
N ILE A 4 25.65 -3.10 -0.14
CA ILE A 4 24.81 -3.69 -1.20
C ILE A 4 24.54 -5.18 -0.89
N LEU A 5 25.56 -5.91 -0.45
CA LEU A 5 25.47 -7.32 -0.07
C LEU A 5 24.47 -7.56 1.06
N MET A 6 24.28 -6.60 1.96
CA MET A 6 23.30 -6.69 3.07
C MET A 6 21.92 -6.15 2.70
N LEU A 7 21.85 -5.06 1.92
CA LEU A 7 20.57 -4.44 1.54
C LEU A 7 19.74 -5.31 0.60
N VAL A 8 20.38 -6.00 -0.35
CA VAL A 8 19.69 -6.86 -1.32
C VAL A 8 18.97 -8.04 -0.64
N PRO A 9 19.62 -8.89 0.17
CA PRO A 9 18.93 -10.01 0.82
C PRO A 9 17.90 -9.51 1.83
N LEU A 10 18.16 -8.41 2.55
CA LEU A 10 17.19 -7.81 3.47
C LEU A 10 15.93 -7.34 2.72
N GLY A 11 16.10 -6.71 1.56
CA GLY A 11 15.01 -6.32 0.67
C GLY A 11 14.20 -7.51 0.17
N VAL A 12 14.87 -8.60 -0.22
CA VAL A 12 14.21 -9.86 -0.64
C VAL A 12 13.41 -10.48 0.51
N ILE A 13 13.95 -10.50 1.72
CA ILE A 13 13.25 -11.00 2.92
C ILE A 13 12.01 -10.14 3.21
N CYS A 14 12.13 -8.81 3.17
CA CYS A 14 11.00 -7.90 3.35
C CYS A 14 9.91 -8.11 2.29
N LEU A 15 10.29 -8.27 1.01
CA LEU A 15 9.36 -8.59 -0.09
C LEU A 15 8.66 -9.93 0.14
N ALA A 16 9.39 -10.96 0.54
CA ALA A 16 8.81 -12.26 0.83
C ALA A 16 7.80 -12.20 2.00
N PHE A 17 8.10 -11.42 3.04
CA PHE A 17 7.18 -11.17 4.15
C PHE A 17 5.93 -10.41 3.72
N MET A 18 6.06 -9.43 2.80
CA MET A 18 4.92 -8.71 2.25
C MET A 18 4.03 -9.59 1.37
N ILE A 19 4.63 -10.40 0.48
CA ILE A 19 3.89 -11.31 -0.41
C ILE A 19 3.15 -12.37 0.41
N ARG A 20 3.76 -12.86 1.50
CA ARG A 20 3.14 -13.82 2.42
C ARG A 20 2.11 -13.20 3.39
N ARG A 21 1.76 -11.92 3.21
CA ARG A 21 0.77 -11.17 4.02
C ARG A 21 0.92 -11.38 5.53
N ARG A 22 2.16 -11.41 6.03
CA ARG A 22 2.42 -11.53 7.47
C ARG A 22 2.00 -10.22 8.19
N PRO A 23 1.60 -10.27 9.48
CA PRO A 23 1.06 -9.11 10.21
C PRO A 23 2.06 -7.96 10.28
N TYR A 24 3.35 -8.29 10.41
CA TYR A 24 4.44 -7.32 10.44
C TYR A 24 4.93 -6.90 9.05
N GLY A 25 4.39 -7.45 7.97
CA GLY A 25 4.91 -7.25 6.61
C GLY A 25 4.77 -5.82 6.12
N ILE A 26 3.66 -5.12 6.41
CA ILE A 26 3.52 -3.70 6.02
C ILE A 26 4.47 -2.81 6.82
N SER A 27 4.58 -3.02 8.14
CA SER A 27 5.48 -2.25 9.00
C SER A 27 6.94 -2.44 8.59
N LEU A 28 7.35 -3.68 8.34
CA LEU A 28 8.68 -4.03 7.82
C LEU A 28 8.93 -3.44 6.42
N GLY A 29 7.93 -3.48 5.54
CA GLY A 29 7.98 -2.86 4.22
C GLY A 29 8.21 -1.36 4.31
N ILE A 30 7.41 -0.65 5.11
CA ILE A 30 7.56 0.79 5.34
C ILE A 30 8.94 1.12 5.93
N ALA A 31 9.41 0.35 6.92
CA ALA A 31 10.72 0.55 7.53
C ALA A 31 11.85 0.34 6.51
N CYS A 32 11.75 -0.69 5.67
CA CYS A 32 12.74 -0.98 4.63
C CYS A 32 12.76 0.10 3.53
N LEU A 33 11.59 0.54 3.05
CA LEU A 33 11.48 1.64 2.09
C LEU A 33 11.97 2.97 2.68
N GLY A 34 11.71 3.21 3.97
CA GLY A 34 12.22 4.36 4.70
C GLY A 34 13.74 4.36 4.80
N LEU A 35 14.33 3.22 5.18
CA LEU A 35 15.77 3.06 5.35
C LEU A 35 16.53 3.13 4.02
N THR A 36 16.01 2.50 2.96
CA THR A 36 16.61 2.57 1.62
C THR A 36 16.48 3.97 1.01
N GLY A 37 15.29 4.58 1.12
CA GLY A 37 15.05 5.93 0.62
C GLY A 37 15.89 6.99 1.34
N SER A 38 16.04 6.89 2.67
CA SER A 38 16.89 7.79 3.44
C SER A 38 18.37 7.61 3.12
N ALA A 39 18.85 6.37 2.98
CA ALA A 39 20.22 6.10 2.57
C ALA A 39 20.55 6.72 1.21
N PHE A 40 19.68 6.57 0.21
CA PHE A 40 19.87 7.19 -1.10
C PHE A 40 19.83 8.71 -1.07
N LEU A 41 18.98 9.31 -0.23
CA LEU A 41 18.96 10.75 -0.03
C LEU A 41 20.24 11.28 0.61
N LEU A 42 20.75 10.62 1.65
CA LEU A 42 21.96 11.05 2.34
C LEU A 42 23.18 10.92 1.43
N ILE A 43 23.33 9.78 0.73
CA ILE A 43 24.45 9.54 -0.18
C ILE A 43 24.38 10.49 -1.39
N GLY A 44 23.20 10.62 -1.99
CA GLY A 44 22.97 11.51 -3.13
C GLY A 44 23.20 12.98 -2.76
N GLY A 45 22.61 13.43 -1.65
CA GLY A 45 22.74 14.80 -1.16
C GLY A 45 24.19 15.16 -0.80
N TRP A 46 24.92 14.27 -0.15
CA TRP A 46 26.34 14.46 0.12
C TRP A 46 27.16 14.59 -1.17
N GLY A 47 26.86 13.77 -2.18
CA GLY A 47 27.51 13.86 -3.48
C GLY A 47 27.19 15.15 -4.23
N VAL A 48 25.95 15.67 -4.12
CA VAL A 48 25.58 16.97 -4.69
C VAL A 48 26.35 18.10 -4.00
N ILE A 49 26.45 18.09 -2.67
CA ILE A 49 27.22 19.09 -1.90
C ILE A 49 28.71 19.01 -2.26
N GLY A 50 29.27 17.81 -2.38
CA GLY A 50 30.68 17.60 -2.77
C GLY A 50 31.01 18.18 -4.14
N TYR A 51 30.09 18.09 -5.10
CA TYR A 51 30.25 18.69 -6.43
C TYR A 51 30.38 20.23 -6.36
N PHE A 52 29.63 20.88 -5.49
CA PHE A 52 29.73 22.34 -5.31
C PHE A 52 31.03 22.79 -4.65
N THR A 53 31.73 21.90 -3.93
CA THR A 53 32.89 22.29 -3.11
C THR A 53 34.21 22.25 -3.86
N ASP A 54 34.52 21.21 -4.66
CA ASP A 54 35.63 21.21 -5.65
C ASP A 54 35.82 19.85 -6.36
N SER A 55 34.87 18.92 -6.26
CA SER A 55 35.06 17.56 -6.82
C SER A 55 34.48 17.44 -8.23
N SER A 56 35.36 17.32 -9.22
CA SER A 56 35.08 17.19 -10.66
C SER A 56 34.50 15.83 -11.06
N GLU A 57 33.67 15.24 -10.21
CA GLU A 57 32.92 14.01 -10.50
C GLU A 57 31.59 14.37 -11.18
N SER A 58 31.09 13.49 -12.03
CA SER A 58 29.87 13.74 -12.81
C SER A 58 28.64 13.91 -11.89
N ILE A 59 28.04 15.12 -11.86
CA ILE A 59 26.86 15.46 -11.04
C ILE A 59 25.60 14.61 -11.32
N LEU A 60 25.54 13.95 -12.48
CA LEU A 60 24.40 13.11 -12.87
C LEU A 60 24.09 12.02 -11.83
N PHE A 61 25.10 11.30 -11.37
CA PHE A 61 24.94 10.19 -10.44
C PHE A 61 24.37 10.61 -9.06
N PRO A 62 24.92 11.62 -8.37
CA PRO A 62 24.37 12.06 -7.09
C PRO A 62 22.96 12.67 -7.22
N VAL A 63 22.66 13.36 -8.32
CA VAL A 63 21.30 13.89 -8.59
C VAL A 63 20.30 12.75 -8.78
N LEU A 64 20.63 11.74 -9.59
CA LEU A 64 19.79 10.56 -9.81
C LEU A 64 19.53 9.80 -8.51
N LEU A 65 20.56 9.59 -7.68
CA LEU A 65 20.43 8.96 -6.37
C LEU A 65 19.49 9.74 -5.45
N THR A 66 19.62 11.06 -5.42
CA THR A 66 18.76 11.93 -4.61
C THR A 66 17.30 11.82 -5.06
N LEU A 67 17.04 11.91 -6.36
CA LEU A 67 15.69 11.76 -6.93
C LEU A 67 15.09 10.38 -6.66
N LEU A 68 15.91 9.33 -6.71
CA LEU A 68 15.49 7.97 -6.39
C LEU A 68 15.12 7.84 -4.91
N GLY A 69 15.91 8.45 -4.01
CA GLY A 69 15.60 8.53 -2.58
C GLY A 69 14.26 9.24 -2.31
N VAL A 70 14.05 10.42 -2.90
CA VAL A 70 12.76 11.15 -2.81
C VAL A 70 11.60 10.29 -3.32
N SER A 71 11.75 9.70 -4.50
CA SER A 71 10.70 8.88 -5.13
C SER A 71 10.36 7.64 -4.32
N THR A 72 11.35 7.05 -3.63
CA THR A 72 11.15 5.90 -2.75
C THR A 72 10.36 6.30 -1.50
N LEU A 73 10.72 7.41 -0.86
CA LEU A 73 10.01 7.89 0.33
C LEU A 73 8.57 8.35 0.03
N ARG A 74 8.31 8.88 -1.18
CA ARG A 74 6.96 9.23 -1.63
C ARG A 74 5.99 8.05 -1.67
N LYS A 75 6.48 6.80 -1.69
CA LYS A 75 5.63 5.59 -1.68
C LYS A 75 5.13 5.22 -0.28
N ILE A 76 5.77 5.72 0.78
CA ILE A 76 5.40 5.45 2.17
C ILE A 76 3.96 5.89 2.51
N PRO A 77 3.50 7.12 2.17
CA PRO A 77 2.12 7.53 2.46
C PRO A 77 1.08 6.65 1.78
N THR A 78 1.36 6.14 0.56
CA THR A 78 0.46 5.21 -0.13
C THR A 78 0.29 3.91 0.65
N MET A 79 1.37 3.34 1.19
CA MET A 79 1.28 2.13 2.02
C MET A 79 0.63 2.38 3.39
N LYS A 80 0.71 3.62 3.91
CA LYS A 80 0.04 4.03 5.15
C LYS A 80 -1.45 4.32 4.98
N ASN A 81 -1.98 4.26 3.75
CA ASN A 81 -3.39 4.51 3.51
C ASN A 81 -4.24 3.43 4.22
N PRO A 82 -5.28 3.82 5.01
CA PRO A 82 -6.14 2.87 5.69
C PRO A 82 -6.79 1.85 4.75
N SER A 83 -7.11 2.21 3.50
CA SER A 83 -7.67 1.26 2.52
C SER A 83 -6.67 0.17 2.12
N TYR A 84 -5.38 0.53 1.99
CA TYR A 84 -4.31 -0.42 1.71
C TYR A 84 -4.07 -1.36 2.90
N MET A 85 -4.10 -0.81 4.12
CA MET A 85 -3.95 -1.58 5.36
C MET A 85 -5.09 -2.59 5.54
N ALA A 86 -6.33 -2.18 5.32
CA ALA A 86 -7.51 -3.04 5.41
C ALA A 86 -7.46 -4.20 4.38
N TRP A 87 -7.16 -3.88 3.12
CA TRP A 87 -7.00 -4.90 2.07
C TRP A 87 -5.86 -5.89 2.39
N TYR A 88 -4.72 -5.39 2.86
CA TYR A 88 -3.57 -6.24 3.16
C TYR A 88 -3.84 -7.15 4.38
N GLY A 89 -4.51 -6.64 5.41
CA GLY A 89 -4.84 -7.37 6.64
C GLY A 89 -5.96 -8.41 6.49
N SER A 90 -6.85 -8.23 5.50
CA SER A 90 -8.05 -9.08 5.28
C SER A 90 -7.79 -10.59 5.13
N GLN A 91 -6.56 -11.02 4.83
CA GLN A 91 -6.22 -12.45 4.71
C GLN A 91 -5.52 -13.04 5.93
N TYR A 92 -4.96 -12.20 6.82
CA TYR A 92 -4.24 -12.66 8.01
C TYR A 92 -5.17 -12.81 9.22
N GLU A 93 -6.26 -12.04 9.23
CA GLU A 93 -7.21 -12.07 10.32
C GLU A 93 -8.55 -12.61 9.84
N GLU A 94 -8.77 -13.90 10.05
CA GLU A 94 -10.12 -14.49 10.19
C GLU A 94 -10.92 -13.86 11.36
N GLY A 95 -10.49 -12.74 11.97
CA GLY A 95 -11.08 -12.30 13.23
C GLY A 95 -10.78 -10.90 13.75
N VAL A 96 -10.15 -9.99 12.99
CA VAL A 96 -10.20 -8.57 13.38
C VAL A 96 -10.65 -7.71 12.21
N ALA A 97 -11.98 -7.54 12.23
CA ALA A 97 -12.63 -6.31 11.83
C ALA A 97 -11.87 -5.13 12.45
N ALA A 98 -10.86 -4.64 11.75
CA ALA A 98 -10.33 -3.31 11.98
C ALA A 98 -11.49 -2.35 11.76
N ALA A 99 -11.96 -1.79 12.87
CA ALA A 99 -13.04 -0.84 12.99
C ALA A 99 -12.88 0.35 12.02
N VAL A 100 -13.29 0.16 10.78
CA VAL A 100 -13.87 1.20 9.96
C VAL A 100 -15.31 1.27 10.42
N ALA A 101 -15.72 2.42 10.92
CA ALA A 101 -17.10 2.67 11.24
C ALA A 101 -17.98 2.18 10.07
N ASP A 102 -18.79 1.18 10.40
CA ASP A 102 -20.03 0.78 9.74
C ASP A 102 -20.04 -0.19 8.57
N HIS A 103 -19.00 -0.97 8.26
CA HIS A 103 -19.14 -2.10 7.30
C HIS A 103 -19.71 -1.72 5.91
N GLU A 104 -19.78 -0.42 5.61
CA GLU A 104 -20.47 0.12 4.45
C GLU A 104 -19.52 0.06 3.25
N VAL A 105 -19.95 -0.65 2.21
CA VAL A 105 -19.27 -0.71 0.92
C VAL A 105 -20.14 -0.08 -0.15
N LEU A 106 -19.49 0.64 -1.07
CA LEU A 106 -20.16 1.13 -2.26
C LEU A 106 -20.29 -0.02 -3.26
N ALA A 107 -21.53 -0.41 -3.54
CA ALA A 107 -21.87 -1.42 -4.52
C ALA A 107 -22.79 -0.85 -5.60
N THR A 108 -22.84 -1.52 -6.75
CA THR A 108 -23.76 -1.18 -7.83
C THR A 108 -24.92 -2.17 -7.87
N CYS A 109 -26.15 -1.67 -8.01
CA CYS A 109 -27.31 -2.54 -8.22
C CYS A 109 -27.13 -3.39 -9.50
N PRO A 110 -27.35 -4.72 -9.46
CA PRO A 110 -27.16 -5.60 -10.61
C PRO A 110 -28.15 -5.32 -11.76
N THR A 111 -29.30 -4.70 -11.47
CA THR A 111 -30.36 -4.46 -12.46
C THR A 111 -30.30 -3.07 -13.09
N CYS A 112 -30.04 -2.02 -12.30
CA CYS A 112 -30.10 -0.63 -12.78
C CYS A 112 -28.78 0.15 -12.66
N HIS A 113 -27.73 -0.49 -12.16
CA HIS A 113 -26.39 0.10 -12.00
C HIS A 113 -26.33 1.39 -11.16
N SER A 114 -27.35 1.66 -10.34
CA SER A 114 -27.28 2.74 -9.36
C SER A 114 -26.20 2.43 -8.30
N ILE A 115 -25.45 3.44 -7.90
CA ILE A 115 -24.47 3.36 -6.80
C ILE A 115 -25.24 3.38 -5.47
N LEU A 116 -25.00 2.39 -4.61
CA LEU A 116 -25.57 2.28 -3.26
C LEU A 116 -24.44 2.13 -2.24
N ALA A 117 -24.62 2.72 -1.06
CA ALA A 117 -23.89 2.31 0.13
C ALA A 117 -24.67 1.15 0.77
N ILE A 118 -24.02 0.00 0.96
CA ILE A 118 -24.63 -1.19 1.54
C ILE A 118 -23.74 -1.75 2.64
N ILE A 119 -24.33 -2.42 3.63
CA ILE A 119 -23.62 -3.23 4.62
C ILE A 119 -23.80 -4.70 4.22
N PRO A 120 -22.77 -5.37 3.68
CA PRO A 120 -22.91 -6.72 3.14
C PRO A 120 -23.44 -7.72 4.17
N ASP A 121 -22.99 -7.60 5.42
CA ASP A 121 -23.37 -8.49 6.52
C ASP A 121 -24.83 -8.28 6.98
N ALA A 122 -25.44 -7.15 6.64
CA ALA A 122 -26.83 -6.81 6.95
C ALA A 122 -27.77 -7.01 5.75
N LEU A 123 -27.25 -7.40 4.58
CA LEU A 123 -28.06 -7.65 3.39
C LEU A 123 -28.81 -8.98 3.51
N SER A 124 -30.11 -8.92 3.29
CA SER A 124 -31.01 -10.06 3.25
C SER A 124 -31.60 -10.24 1.86
N SER A 125 -32.14 -11.42 1.58
CA SER A 125 -32.90 -11.69 0.34
C SER A 125 -34.16 -10.82 0.19
N SER A 126 -34.58 -10.13 1.26
CA SER A 126 -35.72 -9.22 1.26
C SER A 126 -35.36 -7.79 0.82
N ASP A 127 -34.07 -7.46 0.76
CA ASP A 127 -33.62 -6.10 0.46
C ASP A 127 -33.76 -5.75 -1.02
N ARG A 128 -34.34 -4.57 -1.25
CA ARG A 128 -34.67 -4.07 -2.59
C ARG A 128 -33.96 -2.77 -2.87
N CYS A 129 -33.57 -2.59 -4.12
CA CYS A 129 -32.98 -1.34 -4.58
C CYS A 129 -34.00 -0.18 -4.43
N PRO A 130 -33.64 0.97 -3.84
CA PRO A 130 -34.54 2.11 -3.72
C PRO A 130 -34.86 2.77 -5.08
N ASN A 131 -34.01 2.56 -6.09
CA ASN A 131 -34.18 3.12 -7.43
C ASN A 131 -35.10 2.26 -8.32
N CYS A 132 -34.81 0.94 -8.44
CA CYS A 132 -35.55 0.05 -9.34
C CYS A 132 -36.46 -0.98 -8.64
N ARG A 133 -36.45 -1.04 -7.30
CA ARG A 133 -37.21 -2.00 -6.46
C ARG A 133 -36.95 -3.49 -6.72
N MET A 134 -35.93 -3.80 -7.54
CA MET A 134 -35.46 -5.16 -7.78
C MET A 134 -34.66 -5.68 -6.58
N ALA A 135 -34.63 -7.00 -6.38
CA ALA A 135 -33.86 -7.63 -5.32
C ALA A 135 -32.36 -7.32 -5.46
N LEU A 136 -31.71 -6.98 -4.35
CA LEU A 136 -30.26 -6.75 -4.31
C LEU A 136 -29.48 -8.06 -4.20
N VAL A 137 -30.08 -9.06 -3.56
CA VAL A 137 -29.56 -10.43 -3.48
C VAL A 137 -30.35 -11.28 -4.46
N LEU A 138 -29.68 -11.76 -5.51
CA LEU A 138 -30.20 -12.82 -6.35
C LEU A 138 -29.99 -14.11 -5.55
N SER A 139 -31.07 -14.84 -5.27
CA SER A 139 -30.97 -16.14 -4.58
C SER A 139 -29.92 -17.01 -5.26
N GLU A 140 -29.09 -17.70 -4.48
CA GLU A 140 -28.25 -18.77 -4.98
C GLU A 140 -29.15 -19.76 -5.72
N ASP A 141 -28.99 -19.84 -7.05
CA ASP A 141 -29.50 -20.98 -7.80
C ASP A 141 -28.77 -22.23 -7.24
N GLU A 142 -29.53 -23.16 -6.66
CA GLU A 142 -29.08 -24.49 -6.21
C GLU A 142 -28.32 -25.27 -7.29
#